data_AF-A0A1M3PWM7-F1
#
_entry.id   AF-A0A1M3PWM7-F1
#
_cell.length_a   1.000
_cell.length_b   1.000
_cell.length_c   1.000
_cell.angle_alpha   90.00
_cell.angle_beta   90.00
_cell.angle_gamma   90.00
#
_symmetry.space_group_name_H-M   'P 1'
#
loop_
_entity.id
_entity.type
_entity.pdbx_description
1 polymer ?
#
loop_
_entity_poly.entity_id
_entity_poly.type
_entity_poly.pdbx_seq_one_letter_code
_entity_poly.pdbx_strand_id
1 'polypeptide(L)'
;MHQLSPLVARGLLVAGLLLTSLPCAAPARAEVRRPPVAAAGERELTVVNRSDRAVNEIYISPSNTDTWGEDRLGEATLEAGRSFRVRLGRTRDCSFDVQVIYEDASREQQLGHDVCRDRQVAFAGAGAQMPPSVLAAQHTVLLLNDSGRPIQQVFVSPAEATQWGDDLLTDRSISVGDSATVTYHGACAADLRVVFENRAAEERRGLDLCTTPAIDIRPGWTTADTVPAPPAGAPGMKP
;
A
#
# COMPACT_ATOMS: atom_id res chain seq x y z
N MET A 1 -45.46 64.67 -49.76
CA MET A 1 -44.23 63.87 -49.89
C MET A 1 -43.24 64.71 -50.67
N HIS A 2 -42.37 65.43 -49.95
CA HIS A 2 -41.50 66.47 -50.52
C HIS A 2 -40.12 65.89 -50.86
N GLN A 3 -39.73 66.08 -52.11
CA GLN A 3 -38.41 65.87 -52.70
C GLN A 3 -37.38 66.85 -52.11
N LEU A 4 -36.16 66.38 -51.82
CA LEU A 4 -35.00 67.24 -51.55
C LEU A 4 -33.74 66.62 -52.18
N SER A 5 -33.21 67.32 -53.20
CA SER A 5 -31.78 67.34 -53.53
C SER A 5 -31.14 68.55 -52.83
N PRO A 6 -29.85 68.51 -52.46
CA PRO A 6 -28.83 69.33 -53.15
C PRO A 6 -27.47 68.60 -53.28
N LEU A 7 -26.72 68.72 -54.38
CA LEU A 7 -25.80 69.80 -54.82
C LEU A 7 -24.59 70.08 -53.88
N VAL A 8 -23.44 69.51 -54.27
CA VAL A 8 -22.10 70.11 -54.52
C VAL A 8 -21.41 70.93 -53.41
N ALA A 9 -20.17 70.55 -53.08
CA ALA A 9 -19.07 71.50 -52.84
C ALA A 9 -17.68 70.85 -53.04
N ARG A 10 -16.88 71.44 -53.94
CA ARG A 10 -15.44 71.22 -54.11
C ARG A 10 -14.68 71.88 -52.96
N GLY A 11 -13.67 71.21 -52.41
CA GLY A 11 -12.71 71.78 -51.44
C GLY A 11 -11.28 71.52 -51.89
N LEU A 12 -10.48 72.58 -51.93
CA LEU A 12 -9.15 72.68 -52.54
C LEU A 12 -8.03 71.93 -51.80
N LEU A 13 -7.02 71.54 -52.59
CA LEU A 13 -5.68 71.14 -52.20
C LEU A 13 -4.94 72.26 -51.44
N VAL A 14 -4.29 71.90 -50.33
CA VAL A 14 -3.16 72.66 -49.77
C VAL A 14 -2.01 71.68 -49.53
N ALA A 15 -0.92 71.86 -50.27
CA ALA A 15 0.34 71.18 -50.07
C ALA A 15 1.17 71.94 -49.02
N GLY A 16 1.62 71.24 -47.98
CA GLY A 16 2.49 71.78 -46.93
C GLY A 16 3.62 70.80 -46.61
N LEU A 17 4.86 71.26 -46.80
CA LEU A 17 6.14 70.60 -46.57
C LEU A 17 6.21 69.83 -45.23
N LEU A 18 6.66 68.57 -45.27
CA LEU A 18 7.10 67.81 -44.10
C LEU A 18 8.62 67.62 -44.16
N LEU A 19 9.31 68.14 -43.15
CA LEU A 19 10.73 67.92 -42.89
C LEU A 19 10.99 66.43 -42.63
N THR A 20 11.95 65.85 -43.35
CA THR A 20 12.36 64.46 -43.18
C THR A 20 13.38 64.32 -42.04
N SER A 21 12.94 63.83 -40.89
CA SER A 21 13.83 63.33 -39.85
C SER A 21 14.22 61.88 -40.16
N LEU A 22 15.53 61.61 -40.29
CA LEU A 22 16.03 60.23 -40.36
C LEU A 22 15.98 59.59 -38.97
N PRO A 23 15.24 58.48 -38.77
CA PRO A 23 15.31 57.75 -37.51
C PRO A 23 16.63 56.97 -37.42
N CYS A 24 17.33 57.15 -36.30
CA CYS A 24 18.50 56.37 -35.91
C CYS A 24 18.06 54.91 -35.67
N ALA A 25 18.55 53.97 -36.48
CA ALA A 25 18.23 52.55 -36.34
C ALA A 25 18.96 51.96 -35.10
N ALA A 26 18.20 51.55 -34.09
CA ALA A 26 18.72 50.80 -32.95
C ALA A 26 19.06 49.35 -33.36
N PRO A 27 20.16 48.76 -32.86
CA PRO A 27 20.48 47.37 -33.15
C PRO A 27 19.44 46.43 -32.52
N ALA A 28 18.88 45.52 -33.34
CA ALA A 28 17.96 44.50 -32.88
C ALA A 28 18.68 43.56 -31.89
N ARG A 29 18.19 43.50 -30.64
CA ARG A 29 18.60 42.49 -29.68
C ARG A 29 18.09 41.14 -30.18
N ALA A 30 19.00 40.21 -30.48
CA ALA A 30 18.64 38.82 -30.73
C ALA A 30 18.09 38.22 -29.42
N GLU A 31 16.79 37.98 -29.36
CA GLU A 31 16.19 37.20 -28.29
C GLU A 31 16.70 35.76 -28.38
N VAL A 32 17.44 35.33 -27.35
CA VAL A 32 17.82 33.92 -27.18
C VAL A 32 16.52 33.14 -27.00
N ARG A 33 16.05 32.48 -28.06
CA ARG A 33 14.93 31.54 -27.96
C ARG A 33 15.34 30.40 -27.04
N ARG A 34 14.85 30.44 -25.80
CA ARG A 34 14.99 29.31 -24.88
C ARG A 34 14.14 28.15 -25.46
N PRO A 35 14.72 26.96 -25.70
CA PRO A 35 13.92 25.83 -26.17
C PRO A 35 12.81 25.55 -25.14
N PRO A 36 11.60 25.18 -25.58
CA PRO A 36 10.53 24.85 -24.68
C PRO A 36 10.98 23.67 -23.80
N VAL A 37 10.97 23.89 -22.49
CA VAL A 37 11.12 22.82 -21.52
C VAL A 37 9.88 21.95 -21.66
N ALA A 38 10.02 20.75 -22.23
CA ALA A 38 8.91 19.81 -22.32
C ALA A 38 8.31 19.61 -20.92
N ALA A 39 7.01 19.91 -20.80
CA ALA A 39 6.25 19.60 -19.61
C ALA A 39 6.31 18.08 -19.40
N ALA A 40 6.63 17.66 -18.18
CA ALA A 40 6.55 16.25 -17.82
C ALA A 40 5.10 15.79 -18.04
N GLY A 41 4.87 14.92 -19.03
CA GLY A 41 3.57 14.32 -19.25
C GLY A 41 3.16 13.49 -18.03
N GLU A 42 1.86 13.40 -17.79
CA GLU A 42 1.35 12.44 -16.80
C GLU A 42 1.71 11.03 -17.23
N ARG A 43 2.31 10.27 -16.32
CA ARG A 43 2.71 8.89 -16.56
C ARG A 43 1.81 7.93 -15.82
N GLU A 44 1.57 6.80 -16.46
CA GLU A 44 0.76 5.71 -15.92
C GLU A 44 1.48 4.39 -16.20
N LEU A 45 1.34 3.45 -15.27
CA LEU A 45 1.85 2.09 -15.36
C LEU A 45 0.69 1.12 -15.09
N THR A 46 0.61 0.07 -15.89
CA THR A 46 -0.36 -1.01 -15.69
C THR A 46 0.33 -2.19 -15.03
N VAL A 47 -0.07 -2.53 -13.82
CA VAL A 47 0.39 -3.71 -13.09
C VAL A 47 -0.55 -4.86 -13.40
N VAL A 48 -0.01 -6.00 -13.83
CA VAL A 48 -0.78 -7.21 -14.17
C VAL A 48 -0.43 -8.32 -13.20
N ASN A 49 -1.45 -8.85 -12.53
CA ASN A 49 -1.30 -10.06 -11.74
C ASN A 49 -1.49 -11.27 -12.66
N ARG A 50 -0.39 -11.91 -13.07
CA ARG A 50 -0.37 -13.18 -13.82
C ARG A 50 -0.12 -14.39 -12.93
N SER A 51 -0.07 -14.19 -11.62
CA SER A 51 0.02 -15.29 -10.66
C SER A 51 -1.35 -15.92 -10.41
N ASP A 52 -1.37 -16.96 -9.58
CA ASP A 52 -2.55 -17.65 -9.05
C ASP A 52 -3.04 -17.09 -7.70
N ARG A 53 -2.35 -16.11 -7.13
CA ARG A 53 -2.63 -15.50 -5.82
C ARG A 53 -3.16 -14.08 -5.98
N ALA A 54 -4.02 -13.65 -5.06
CA ALA A 54 -4.44 -12.24 -5.01
C ALA A 54 -3.29 -11.32 -4.57
N VAL A 55 -3.23 -10.11 -5.14
CA VAL A 55 -2.28 -9.06 -4.71
C VAL A 55 -3.03 -8.07 -3.83
N ASN A 56 -2.56 -7.90 -2.60
CA ASN A 56 -3.16 -7.01 -1.60
C ASN A 56 -2.53 -5.62 -1.61
N GLU A 57 -1.25 -5.50 -1.95
CA GLU A 57 -0.54 -4.21 -1.94
C GLU A 57 0.35 -4.06 -3.19
N ILE A 58 0.43 -2.83 -3.71
CA ILE A 58 1.31 -2.45 -4.81
C ILE A 58 2.11 -1.22 -4.40
N TYR A 59 3.43 -1.34 -4.37
CA TYR A 59 4.34 -0.23 -4.12
C TYR A 59 5.12 0.13 -5.38
N ILE A 60 5.25 1.43 -5.65
CA ILE A 60 5.95 1.94 -6.84
C ILE A 60 6.75 3.18 -6.48
N SER A 61 8.06 3.10 -6.71
CA SER A 61 9.02 4.18 -6.45
C SER A 61 9.96 4.38 -7.64
N PRO A 62 10.49 5.59 -7.86
CA PRO A 62 11.61 5.77 -8.79
C PRO A 62 12.81 4.90 -8.38
N SER A 63 13.49 4.25 -9.32
CA SER A 63 14.60 3.33 -9.02
C SER A 63 15.85 4.01 -8.38
N ASN A 64 15.84 5.34 -8.28
CA ASN A 64 16.89 6.12 -7.63
C ASN A 64 16.53 6.53 -6.19
N THR A 65 15.47 5.95 -5.62
CA THR A 65 15.04 6.17 -4.24
C THR A 65 15.05 4.87 -3.46
N ASP A 66 15.48 4.94 -2.20
CA ASP A 66 15.52 3.77 -1.30
C ASP A 66 14.20 3.54 -0.54
N THR A 67 13.17 4.35 -0.82
CA THR A 67 11.88 4.30 -0.12
C THR A 67 10.72 4.01 -1.08
N TRP A 68 9.89 3.02 -0.73
CA TRP A 68 8.80 2.53 -1.58
C TRP A 68 7.60 3.49 -1.70
N GLY A 69 7.39 4.35 -0.70
CA GLY A 69 6.21 5.21 -0.61
C GLY A 69 4.98 4.46 -0.10
N GLU A 70 3.80 5.02 -0.37
CA GLU A 70 2.50 4.47 0.05
C GLU A 70 2.02 3.36 -0.91
N ASP A 71 1.16 2.49 -0.39
CA ASP A 71 0.44 1.51 -1.20
C ASP A 71 -0.45 2.22 -2.23
N ARG A 72 -0.43 1.69 -3.46
CA ARG A 72 -1.16 2.21 -4.62
C ARG A 72 -2.53 1.57 -4.80
N LEU A 73 -2.82 0.45 -4.12
CA LEU A 73 -4.13 -0.20 -4.16
C LEU A 73 -5.11 0.39 -3.14
N GLY A 74 -4.64 0.78 -1.96
CA GLY A 74 -5.48 1.22 -0.86
C GLY A 74 -6.27 0.04 -0.29
N GLU A 75 -7.59 0.17 -0.20
CA GLU A 75 -8.48 -0.91 0.29
C GLU A 75 -8.83 -1.95 -0.79
N ALA A 76 -8.33 -1.80 -2.02
CA ALA A 76 -8.64 -2.69 -3.13
C ALA A 76 -7.71 -3.90 -3.19
N THR A 77 -8.22 -5.03 -3.69
CA THR A 77 -7.43 -6.23 -4.00
C THR A 77 -7.33 -6.43 -5.51
N LEU A 78 -6.14 -6.78 -6.00
CA LEU A 78 -5.91 -7.13 -7.40
C LEU A 78 -5.93 -8.66 -7.58
N GLU A 79 -7.10 -9.17 -7.95
CA GLU A 79 -7.35 -10.60 -8.20
C GLU A 79 -6.44 -11.21 -9.28
N ALA A 80 -6.28 -12.53 -9.23
CA ALA A 80 -5.53 -13.31 -10.21
C ALA A 80 -6.03 -13.07 -11.65
N GLY A 81 -5.10 -12.89 -12.59
CA GLY A 81 -5.39 -12.62 -14.01
C GLY A 81 -5.90 -11.21 -14.31
N ARG A 82 -6.00 -10.31 -13.32
CA ARG A 82 -6.47 -8.94 -13.49
C ARG A 82 -5.31 -7.95 -13.62
N SER A 83 -5.66 -6.70 -13.97
CA SER A 83 -4.70 -5.60 -14.06
C SER A 83 -5.20 -4.36 -13.34
N PHE A 84 -4.29 -3.61 -12.73
CA PHE A 84 -4.54 -2.33 -12.09
C PHE A 84 -3.73 -1.22 -12.74
N ARG A 85 -4.33 -0.05 -12.95
CA ARG A 85 -3.66 1.11 -13.56
C ARG A 85 -3.28 2.10 -12.48
N VAL A 86 -1.98 2.34 -12.34
CA VAL A 86 -1.41 3.29 -11.37
C VAL A 86 -1.00 4.57 -12.08
N ARG A 87 -1.38 5.72 -11.52
CA ARG A 87 -0.89 7.03 -11.95
C ARG A 87 0.40 7.36 -11.22
N LEU A 88 1.47 7.58 -11.97
CA LEU A 88 2.79 7.97 -11.45
C LEU A 88 2.94 9.49 -11.33
N GLY A 89 1.92 10.25 -11.75
CA GLY A 89 1.94 11.70 -11.77
C GLY A 89 2.82 12.28 -12.87
N ARG A 90 3.17 13.56 -12.73
CA ARG A 90 4.02 14.29 -13.67
C ARG A 90 5.49 14.12 -13.29
N THR A 91 6.16 13.19 -13.94
CA THR A 91 7.59 12.90 -13.73
C THR A 91 8.34 12.89 -15.06
N ARG A 92 9.67 13.03 -15.02
CA ARG A 92 10.59 12.77 -16.14
C ARG A 92 11.33 11.44 -16.02
N ASP A 93 11.27 10.76 -14.89
CA ASP A 93 11.94 9.48 -14.64
C ASP A 93 11.31 8.33 -15.42
N CYS A 94 12.10 7.49 -16.07
CA CYS A 94 11.58 6.32 -16.79
C CYS A 94 11.78 5.02 -16.00
N SER A 95 12.74 4.98 -15.08
CA SER A 95 13.05 3.78 -14.30
C SER A 95 12.28 3.79 -12.99
N PHE A 96 11.44 2.77 -12.80
CA PHE A 96 10.69 2.56 -11.56
C PHE A 96 10.92 1.16 -11.03
N ASP A 97 10.96 1.06 -9.72
CA ASP A 97 10.90 -0.21 -9.02
C ASP A 97 9.45 -0.46 -8.63
N VAL A 98 8.99 -1.70 -8.82
CA VAL A 98 7.63 -2.12 -8.54
C VAL A 98 7.69 -3.34 -7.62
N GLN A 99 6.96 -3.27 -6.51
CA GLN A 99 6.80 -4.38 -5.58
C GLN A 99 5.32 -4.70 -5.44
N VAL A 100 5.00 -5.99 -5.42
CA VAL A 100 3.68 -6.49 -5.05
C VAL A 100 3.77 -7.28 -3.74
N ILE A 101 2.75 -7.20 -2.91
CA ILE A 101 2.55 -8.08 -1.74
C ILE A 101 1.31 -8.93 -2.00
N TYR A 102 1.50 -10.24 -1.98
CA TYR A 102 0.44 -11.22 -2.20
C TYR A 102 -0.37 -11.49 -0.92
N GLU A 103 -1.50 -12.17 -1.06
CA GLU A 103 -2.35 -12.58 0.06
C GLU A 103 -1.65 -13.45 1.11
N ASP A 104 -0.62 -14.20 0.71
CA ASP A 104 0.23 -15.01 1.59
C ASP A 104 1.40 -14.22 2.22
N ALA A 105 1.37 -12.89 2.11
CA ALA A 105 2.40 -11.95 2.52
C ALA A 105 3.77 -12.10 1.83
N SER A 106 3.88 -12.97 0.81
CA SER A 106 5.07 -13.02 -0.04
C SER A 106 5.16 -11.78 -0.93
N ARG A 107 6.38 -11.44 -1.33
CA ARG A 107 6.71 -10.20 -2.04
C ARG A 107 7.41 -10.56 -3.34
N GLU A 108 6.99 -10.01 -4.46
CA GLU A 108 7.73 -10.08 -5.72
C GLU A 108 8.11 -8.66 -6.14
N GLN A 109 9.36 -8.48 -6.57
CA GLN A 109 9.89 -7.18 -6.99
C GLN A 109 10.37 -7.23 -8.42
N GLN A 110 10.07 -6.17 -9.17
CA GLN A 110 10.68 -5.88 -10.46
C GLN A 110 11.37 -4.53 -10.38
N LEU A 111 12.71 -4.57 -10.36
CA LEU A 111 13.56 -3.39 -10.25
C LEU A 111 13.89 -2.84 -11.65
N GLY A 112 14.08 -1.53 -11.75
CA GLY A 112 14.56 -0.85 -12.95
C GLY A 112 13.61 -0.92 -14.16
N HIS A 113 12.29 -1.04 -13.93
CA HIS A 113 11.31 -1.14 -15.00
C HIS A 113 11.21 0.18 -15.77
N ASP A 114 11.49 0.14 -17.08
CA ASP A 114 11.43 1.31 -17.96
C ASP A 114 9.99 1.58 -18.43
N VAL A 115 9.28 2.43 -17.68
CA VAL A 115 7.88 2.82 -17.97
C VAL A 115 7.73 3.62 -19.27
N CYS A 116 8.82 4.16 -19.79
CA CYS A 116 8.81 4.91 -21.05
C CYS A 116 8.84 3.97 -22.25
N ARG A 117 9.48 2.81 -22.10
CA ARG A 117 9.53 1.76 -23.11
C ARG A 117 8.35 0.81 -23.03
N ASP A 118 8.00 0.37 -21.83
CA ASP A 118 6.88 -0.55 -21.58
C ASP A 118 6.01 0.00 -20.45
N ARG A 119 4.72 0.22 -20.71
CA ARG A 119 3.78 0.75 -19.70
C ARG A 119 3.05 -0.37 -18.96
N GLN A 120 3.52 -1.61 -19.09
CA GLN A 120 2.97 -2.76 -18.43
C GLN A 120 4.07 -3.54 -17.71
N VAL A 121 3.79 -3.86 -16.45
CA VAL A 121 4.61 -4.75 -15.64
C VAL A 121 3.76 -5.95 -15.22
N ALA A 122 4.29 -7.15 -15.27
CA ALA A 122 3.54 -8.37 -15.01
C ALA A 122 4.23 -9.24 -13.97
N PHE A 123 3.49 -9.62 -12.93
CA PHE A 123 3.95 -10.43 -11.82
C PHE A 123 3.36 -11.83 -11.94
N ALA A 124 4.23 -12.83 -12.12
CA ALA A 124 3.82 -14.22 -12.31
C ALA A 124 3.90 -15.05 -11.02
N GLY A 125 4.42 -14.47 -9.92
CA GLY A 125 4.58 -15.14 -8.64
C GLY A 125 5.84 -16.01 -8.55
N ALA A 126 6.57 -16.21 -9.63
CA ALA A 126 7.79 -17.03 -9.66
C ALA A 126 8.95 -16.38 -8.89
N GLY A 127 8.98 -15.04 -8.84
CA GLY A 127 9.90 -14.27 -8.00
C GLY A 127 9.32 -13.89 -6.65
N ALA A 128 8.24 -14.53 -6.19
CA ALA A 128 7.69 -14.23 -4.87
C ALA A 128 8.59 -14.80 -3.77
N GLN A 129 9.19 -13.94 -2.96
CA GLN A 129 9.90 -14.30 -1.75
C GLN A 129 9.08 -13.86 -0.54
N MET A 130 8.85 -14.78 0.40
CA MET A 130 8.47 -14.35 1.74
C MET A 130 9.63 -13.56 2.35
N PRO A 131 9.40 -12.36 2.90
CA PRO A 131 10.46 -11.61 3.55
C PRO A 131 11.12 -12.46 4.65
N PRO A 132 12.45 -12.34 4.86
CA PRO A 132 13.18 -13.21 5.80
C PRO A 132 12.66 -13.14 7.24
N SER A 133 11.86 -12.14 7.62
CA SER A 133 11.14 -12.08 8.90
C SER A 133 9.95 -13.05 9.02
N VAL A 134 9.52 -13.70 7.94
CA VAL A 134 8.43 -14.69 7.90
C VAL A 134 8.99 -16.11 7.76
N LEU A 135 10.18 -16.26 7.18
CA LEU A 135 10.88 -17.55 7.02
C LEU A 135 11.92 -17.86 8.10
N ALA A 136 12.32 -16.90 8.93
CA ALA A 136 13.43 -17.10 9.87
C ALA A 136 13.04 -17.55 11.29
N ALA A 137 11.76 -17.79 11.61
CA ALA A 137 11.44 -18.36 12.90
C ALA A 137 10.21 -19.27 12.82
N GLN A 138 10.48 -20.57 12.88
CA GLN A 138 9.51 -21.50 13.42
C GLN A 138 9.34 -21.15 14.90
N HIS A 139 8.14 -20.72 15.29
CA HIS A 139 7.80 -20.42 16.66
C HIS A 139 7.12 -21.63 17.28
N THR A 140 7.76 -22.20 18.29
CA THR A 140 7.15 -23.19 19.16
C THR A 140 6.40 -22.43 20.26
N VAL A 141 5.07 -22.44 20.20
CA VAL A 141 4.22 -21.71 21.14
C VAL A 141 3.54 -22.72 22.07
N LEU A 142 3.74 -22.57 23.38
CA LEU A 142 3.01 -23.34 24.40
C LEU A 142 1.69 -22.64 24.71
N LEU A 143 0.57 -23.34 24.51
CA LEU A 143 -0.77 -22.88 24.87
C LEU A 143 -1.23 -23.60 26.13
N LEU A 144 -1.61 -22.84 27.16
CA LEU A 144 -2.20 -23.35 28.39
C LEU A 144 -3.68 -23.00 28.38
N ASN A 145 -4.55 -23.98 28.58
CA ASN A 145 -5.98 -23.75 28.59
C ASN A 145 -6.51 -23.52 30.01
N ASP A 146 -6.36 -22.31 30.52
CA ASP A 146 -7.00 -21.85 31.77
C ASP A 146 -8.42 -21.32 31.54
N SER A 147 -8.98 -21.57 30.36
CA SER A 147 -10.37 -21.24 30.06
C SER A 147 -11.33 -22.23 30.71
N GLY A 148 -12.62 -21.90 30.72
CA GLY A 148 -13.65 -22.79 31.23
C GLY A 148 -14.08 -23.90 30.26
N ARG A 149 -13.44 -24.04 29.08
CA ARG A 149 -13.91 -24.94 28.00
C ARG A 149 -12.75 -25.59 27.23
N PRO A 150 -12.93 -26.81 26.68
CA PRO A 150 -11.95 -27.39 25.77
C PRO A 150 -11.77 -26.56 24.50
N ILE A 151 -10.53 -26.37 24.07
CA ILE A 151 -10.17 -25.73 22.80
C ILE A 151 -10.11 -26.82 21.73
N GLN A 152 -10.88 -26.64 20.65
CA GLN A 152 -10.91 -27.56 19.50
C GLN A 152 -10.00 -27.11 18.36
N GLN A 153 -9.83 -25.80 18.14
CA GLN A 153 -9.04 -25.29 17.02
C GLN A 153 -8.19 -24.11 17.45
N VAL A 154 -7.03 -23.97 16.82
CA VAL A 154 -6.10 -22.87 17.04
C VAL A 154 -5.62 -22.35 15.70
N PHE A 155 -5.70 -21.04 15.49
CA PHE A 155 -5.21 -20.36 14.30
C PHE A 155 -4.23 -19.27 14.72
N VAL A 156 -3.12 -19.14 13.98
CA VAL A 156 -2.16 -18.04 14.15
C VAL A 156 -1.91 -17.43 12.78
N SER A 157 -1.92 -16.11 12.70
CA SER A 157 -1.61 -15.36 11.48
C SER A 157 -0.67 -14.20 11.80
N PRO A 158 0.04 -13.64 10.81
CA PRO A 158 0.70 -12.35 10.96
C PRO A 158 -0.30 -11.28 11.43
N ALA A 159 0.15 -10.30 12.22
CA ALA A 159 -0.74 -9.27 12.77
C ALA A 159 -1.43 -8.39 11.70
N GLU A 160 -0.82 -8.28 10.51
CA GLU A 160 -1.38 -7.52 9.38
C GLU A 160 -2.30 -8.39 8.48
N ALA A 161 -2.42 -9.69 8.77
CA ALA A 161 -3.20 -10.59 7.94
C ALA A 161 -4.71 -10.39 8.17
N THR A 162 -5.45 -10.27 7.07
CA THR A 162 -6.92 -10.16 7.09
C THR A 162 -7.62 -11.52 7.11
N GLN A 163 -6.88 -12.60 6.87
CA GLN A 163 -7.37 -13.97 6.86
C GLN A 163 -6.57 -14.84 7.84
N TRP A 164 -7.27 -15.79 8.47
CA TRP A 164 -6.66 -16.80 9.32
C TRP A 164 -6.10 -17.95 8.47
N GLY A 165 -4.98 -18.54 8.91
CA GLY A 165 -4.40 -19.72 8.28
C GLY A 165 -5.12 -21.02 8.66
N ASP A 166 -4.41 -22.15 8.53
CA ASP A 166 -4.92 -23.47 8.88
C ASP A 166 -4.98 -23.71 10.40
N ASP A 167 -5.78 -24.70 10.79
CA ASP A 167 -5.89 -25.15 12.18
C ASP A 167 -4.62 -25.88 12.63
N LEU A 168 -3.91 -25.30 13.59
CA LEU A 168 -2.66 -25.80 14.14
C LEU A 168 -2.85 -27.00 15.10
N LEU A 169 -4.08 -27.30 15.53
CA LEU A 169 -4.37 -28.50 16.30
C LEU A 169 -4.72 -29.69 15.40
N THR A 170 -5.28 -29.47 14.22
CA THR A 170 -5.67 -30.53 13.27
C THR A 170 -6.68 -31.54 13.85
N ASP A 171 -6.24 -32.58 14.55
CA ASP A 171 -7.06 -33.70 15.06
C ASP A 171 -7.07 -33.84 16.60
N ARG A 172 -6.40 -32.92 17.31
CA ARG A 172 -6.30 -32.88 18.79
C ARG A 172 -7.05 -31.70 19.37
N SER A 173 -7.36 -31.79 20.65
CA SER A 173 -7.95 -30.70 21.45
C SER A 173 -7.11 -30.43 22.69
N ILE A 174 -7.31 -29.28 23.31
CA ILE A 174 -6.70 -28.91 24.59
C ILE A 174 -7.79 -28.90 25.65
N SER A 175 -7.81 -29.87 26.56
CA SER A 175 -8.79 -29.89 27.67
C SER A 175 -8.55 -28.72 28.63
N VAL A 176 -9.53 -28.45 29.50
CA VAL A 176 -9.38 -27.45 30.55
C VAL A 176 -8.26 -27.87 31.51
N GLY A 177 -7.34 -26.94 31.79
CA GLY A 177 -6.15 -27.16 32.62
C GLY A 177 -5.00 -27.88 31.92
N ASP A 178 -5.20 -28.35 30.69
CA ASP A 178 -4.14 -28.98 29.89
C ASP A 178 -3.35 -27.93 29.10
N SER A 179 -2.23 -28.37 28.51
CA SER A 179 -1.42 -27.56 27.63
C SER A 179 -1.06 -28.28 26.34
N ALA A 180 -0.78 -27.51 25.30
CA ALA A 180 -0.43 -27.99 23.99
C ALA A 180 0.60 -27.07 23.34
N THR A 181 1.58 -27.66 22.66
CA THR A 181 2.49 -26.91 21.82
C THR A 181 1.96 -26.88 20.39
N VAL A 182 1.97 -25.69 19.78
CA VAL A 182 1.71 -25.47 18.36
C VAL A 182 2.94 -24.89 17.68
N THR A 183 3.06 -25.15 16.39
CA THR A 183 4.15 -24.65 15.57
C THR A 183 3.60 -23.62 14.62
N TYR A 184 4.10 -22.39 14.72
CA TYR A 184 3.74 -21.30 13.82
C TYR A 184 4.93 -20.91 12.96
N HIS A 185 4.68 -20.73 11.67
CA HIS A 185 5.66 -20.27 10.69
C HIS A 185 5.27 -18.87 10.24
N GLY A 186 5.97 -17.85 10.72
CA GLY A 186 5.67 -16.48 10.35
C GLY A 186 6.42 -15.46 11.18
N ALA A 187 5.95 -14.21 11.15
CA ALA A 187 6.57 -13.11 11.88
C ALA A 187 6.25 -13.15 13.39
N CYS A 188 7.12 -12.57 14.22
CA CYS A 188 6.91 -12.46 15.67
C CYS A 188 5.57 -11.79 16.01
N ALA A 189 5.25 -10.70 15.28
CA ALA A 189 4.00 -9.97 15.41
C ALA A 189 2.87 -10.78 14.78
N ALA A 190 2.02 -11.34 15.63
CA ALA A 190 1.00 -12.29 15.22
C ALA A 190 -0.31 -12.08 15.98
N ASP A 191 -1.37 -12.58 15.39
CA ASP A 191 -2.67 -12.70 16.02
C ASP A 191 -2.96 -14.18 16.28
N LEU A 192 -3.69 -14.47 17.35
CA LEU A 192 -4.11 -15.81 17.74
C LEU A 192 -5.62 -15.87 17.82
N ARG A 193 -6.23 -16.89 17.23
CA ARG A 193 -7.64 -17.22 17.40
C ARG A 193 -7.77 -18.64 17.93
N VAL A 194 -8.62 -18.81 18.94
CA VAL A 194 -8.99 -20.12 19.48
C VAL A 194 -10.48 -20.35 19.25
N VAL A 195 -10.85 -21.60 18.95
CA VAL A 195 -12.26 -22.02 18.83
C VAL A 195 -12.51 -23.11 19.85
N PHE A 196 -13.52 -22.91 20.69
CA PHE A 196 -13.92 -23.84 21.72
C PHE A 196 -14.88 -24.91 21.20
N GLU A 197 -15.12 -25.93 22.00
CA GLU A 197 -16.02 -27.05 21.66
C GLU A 197 -17.46 -26.64 21.29
N ASN A 198 -17.94 -25.53 21.83
CA ASN A 198 -19.25 -24.96 21.49
C ASN A 198 -19.24 -24.08 20.21
N ARG A 199 -18.13 -24.06 19.46
CA ARG A 199 -17.87 -23.18 18.30
C ARG A 199 -17.76 -21.69 18.62
N ALA A 200 -17.74 -21.30 19.90
CA ALA A 200 -17.38 -19.93 20.25
C ALA A 200 -15.90 -19.70 19.94
N ALA A 201 -15.56 -18.48 19.52
CA ALA A 201 -14.18 -18.12 19.20
C ALA A 201 -13.76 -16.90 20.01
N GLU A 202 -12.50 -16.91 20.45
CA GLU A 202 -11.84 -15.77 21.08
C GLU A 202 -10.54 -15.46 20.32
N GLU A 203 -10.20 -14.18 20.23
CA GLU A 203 -9.06 -13.68 19.45
C GLU A 203 -8.19 -12.78 20.29
N ARG A 204 -6.88 -12.90 20.15
CA ARG A 204 -5.92 -11.94 20.70
C ARG A 204 -5.04 -11.40 19.58
N ARG A 205 -5.06 -10.08 19.45
CA ARG A 205 -4.32 -9.34 18.44
C ARG A 205 -2.98 -8.84 18.99
N GLY A 206 -1.99 -8.65 18.12
CA GLY A 206 -0.73 -7.99 18.44
C GLY A 206 0.16 -8.73 19.44
N LEU A 207 0.18 -10.06 19.40
CA LEU A 207 1.12 -10.86 20.16
C LEU A 207 2.54 -10.70 19.59
N ASP A 208 3.52 -10.65 20.49
CA ASP A 208 4.94 -10.84 20.14
C ASP A 208 5.37 -12.26 20.55
N LEU A 209 5.38 -13.18 19.59
CA LEU A 209 5.74 -14.59 19.78
C LEU A 209 7.23 -14.81 19.98
N CYS A 210 8.07 -13.81 19.71
CA CYS A 210 9.51 -13.90 19.90
C CYS A 210 9.90 -13.67 21.36
N THR A 211 9.15 -12.83 22.07
CA THR A 211 9.33 -12.62 23.50
C THR A 211 8.35 -13.40 24.36
N THR A 212 7.26 -13.91 23.76
CA THR A 212 6.16 -14.59 24.48
C THR A 212 5.88 -15.98 23.91
N PRO A 213 6.76 -16.97 24.14
CA PRO A 213 6.60 -18.32 23.60
C PRO A 213 5.59 -19.18 24.39
N ALA A 214 4.98 -18.66 25.45
CA ALA A 214 3.95 -19.32 26.23
C ALA A 214 2.75 -18.39 26.41
N ILE A 215 1.57 -18.89 26.06
CA ILE A 215 0.32 -18.15 26.06
C ILE A 215 -0.68 -18.90 26.94
N ASP A 216 -1.21 -18.18 27.90
CA ASP A 216 -2.19 -18.69 28.86
C ASP A 216 -3.57 -18.16 28.48
N ILE A 217 -4.42 -19.06 27.96
CA ILE A 217 -5.75 -18.74 27.42
C ILE A 217 -6.73 -18.66 28.58
N ARG A 218 -7.16 -17.43 28.91
CA ARG A 218 -8.13 -17.16 29.96
C ARG A 218 -9.46 -16.67 29.40
N PRO A 219 -10.58 -16.78 30.14
CA PRO A 219 -11.85 -16.22 29.71
C PRO A 219 -11.78 -14.69 29.57
N GLY A 220 -12.44 -14.14 28.54
CA GLY A 220 -12.62 -12.70 28.36
C GLY A 220 -11.67 -12.06 27.36
N TRP A 221 -11.13 -12.82 26.42
CA TRP A 221 -10.20 -12.36 25.39
C TRP A 221 -10.88 -11.70 24.19
N THR A 222 -12.19 -11.49 24.20
CA THR A 222 -12.88 -10.78 23.12
C THR A 222 -12.49 -9.30 23.11
N THR A 223 -11.46 -8.95 22.31
CA THR A 223 -11.05 -7.59 21.94
C THR A 223 -11.01 -6.58 23.10
N ALA A 224 -9.92 -6.55 23.87
CA ALA A 224 -9.62 -5.43 24.76
C ALA A 224 -8.11 -5.14 24.77
N ASP A 225 -7.71 -3.97 24.26
CA ASP A 225 -6.34 -3.46 24.19
C ASP A 225 -5.75 -3.08 25.57
N THR A 226 -6.29 -3.59 26.67
CA THR A 226 -5.80 -3.29 28.02
C THR A 226 -6.09 -4.43 28.97
N VAL A 227 -5.03 -5.00 29.54
CA VAL A 227 -5.07 -5.97 30.65
C VAL A 227 -5.74 -5.29 31.86
N PRO A 228 -6.85 -5.82 32.40
CA PRO A 228 -7.41 -5.30 33.65
C PRO A 228 -6.38 -5.44 34.77
N ALA A 229 -6.15 -4.35 35.50
CA ALA A 229 -5.36 -4.40 36.72
C ALA A 229 -5.99 -5.42 37.68
N PRO A 230 -5.18 -6.22 38.40
CA PRO A 230 -5.69 -7.20 39.35
C PRO A 230 -6.60 -6.52 40.38
N PRO A 231 -7.68 -7.20 40.82
CA PRO A 231 -8.59 -6.61 41.79
C PRO A 231 -7.83 -6.27 43.07
N ALA A 232 -7.87 -4.99 43.46
CA ALA A 232 -7.40 -4.55 44.76
C ALA A 232 -8.28 -5.21 45.83
N GLY A 233 -7.81 -6.33 46.40
CA GLY A 233 -8.53 -7.01 47.47
C GLY A 233 -8.42 -8.53 47.56
N ALA A 234 -7.47 -9.20 46.88
CA ALA A 234 -7.18 -10.60 47.21
C ALA A 234 -6.35 -10.66 48.52
N PRO A 235 -6.82 -11.37 49.57
CA PRO A 235 -6.12 -11.41 50.85
C PRO A 235 -4.91 -12.34 50.77
N GLY A 236 -3.78 -11.83 51.23
CA GLY A 236 -2.65 -12.68 51.66
C GLY A 236 -1.49 -12.75 50.68
N MET A 237 -0.76 -11.66 50.53
CA MET A 237 0.71 -11.75 50.54
C MET A 237 1.26 -10.43 51.09
N LYS A 238 1.96 -10.51 52.24
CA LYS A 238 2.58 -9.35 52.92
C LYS A 238 4.01 -9.13 52.35
N PRO A 239 4.55 -7.90 52.49
CA PRO A 239 5.43 -7.22 51.54
C PRO A 239 6.82 -7.84 51.38
#